data_AF-A0A101Y2P5-F1
#
_entry.id   AF-A0A101Y2P5-F1
#
_cell.length_a   1.000
_cell.length_b   1.000
_cell.length_c   1.000
_cell.angle_alpha   90.00
_cell.angle_beta   90.00
_cell.angle_gamma   90.00
#
_symmetry.space_group_name_H-M   'P 1'
#
loop_
_entity.id
_entity.type
_entity.pdbx_description
1 polymer ?
#
loop_
_entity_poly.entity_id
_entity_poly.type
_entity_poly.pdbx_seq_one_letter_code
_entity_poly.pdbx_strand_id
1 'polypeptide(L)'
;MPSAKDRLSGEERRLAAAYAPGLLFDRNEPFYPVRFGVTVLREDGASPSFPRRLKVSRPDVAAVVEYAIYYDYDIQHLYDLEHVWVYIGSNGEVADVEASFHGKYLKGLLRGRTNLSNTRTSLYVQPGKHALSPLPEVFELLPGFAACTQEAAGADGLIYGDCFRGLLASDEATDQKVRRYLQTCRFTPSGVYRIWEYAHRDDLFVSWNELFAEIPVRVRKELERL
;
A
#
# COMPACT_ATOMS: atom_id res chain seq x y z
N MET A 1 -17.29 5.47 -15.19
CA MET A 1 -16.06 6.03 -15.78
C MET A 1 -15.74 7.31 -15.03
N PRO A 2 -14.55 7.44 -14.41
CA PRO A 2 -14.15 8.65 -13.70
C PRO A 2 -14.16 9.87 -14.65
N SER A 3 -14.55 11.04 -14.15
CA SER A 3 -14.52 12.28 -14.95
C SER A 3 -13.09 12.76 -15.18
N ALA A 4 -12.88 13.70 -16.11
CA ALA A 4 -11.55 14.28 -16.33
C ALA A 4 -10.97 14.98 -15.07
N LYS A 5 -11.82 15.42 -14.14
CA LYS A 5 -11.41 16.00 -12.84
C LYS A 5 -11.02 14.95 -11.82
N ASP A 6 -11.38 13.69 -12.05
CA ASP A 6 -11.04 12.57 -11.19
C ASP A 6 -9.70 11.94 -11.57
N ARG A 7 -9.03 12.42 -12.63
CA ARG A 7 -7.75 11.88 -13.08
C ARG A 7 -6.57 12.61 -12.45
N LEU A 8 -5.50 11.86 -12.20
CA LEU A 8 -4.25 12.45 -11.73
C LEU A 8 -3.66 13.37 -12.80
N SER A 9 -3.47 14.64 -12.46
CA SER A 9 -2.87 15.61 -13.39
C SER A 9 -1.39 15.27 -13.68
N GLY A 10 -0.86 15.80 -14.78
CA GLY A 10 0.56 15.60 -15.12
C GLY A 10 1.53 16.18 -14.09
N GLU A 11 1.13 17.24 -13.39
CA GLU A 11 1.91 17.82 -12.29
C GLU A 11 1.91 16.91 -11.05
N GLU A 12 0.73 16.43 -10.64
CA GLU A 12 0.60 15.54 -9.48
C GLU A 12 1.29 14.20 -9.72
N ARG A 13 1.27 13.67 -10.94
CA ARG A 13 2.01 12.47 -11.30
C ARG A 13 3.51 12.65 -11.15
N ARG A 14 4.07 13.77 -11.63
CA ARG A 14 5.50 14.08 -11.43
C ARG A 14 5.84 14.25 -9.96
N LEU A 15 4.97 14.90 -9.19
CA LEU A 15 5.13 15.04 -7.75
C LEU A 15 5.12 13.66 -7.07
N ALA A 16 4.16 12.81 -7.39
CA ALA A 16 4.07 11.46 -6.86
C ALA A 16 5.31 10.62 -7.20
N ALA A 17 5.80 10.66 -8.44
CA ALA A 17 7.03 9.95 -8.81
C ALA A 17 8.25 10.45 -8.02
N ALA A 18 8.39 11.78 -7.86
CA ALA A 18 9.50 12.40 -7.15
C ALA A 18 9.53 12.06 -5.66
N TYR A 19 8.37 11.96 -5.01
CA TYR A 19 8.24 11.66 -3.58
C TYR A 19 7.82 10.22 -3.28
N ALA A 20 7.79 9.33 -4.28
CA ALA A 20 7.38 7.94 -4.09
C ALA A 20 8.32 7.26 -3.09
N PRO A 21 7.78 6.55 -2.07
CA PRO A 21 8.61 5.84 -1.09
C PRO A 21 9.41 4.72 -1.76
N GLY A 22 10.61 4.45 -1.26
CA GLY A 22 11.32 3.21 -1.57
C GLY A 22 10.64 2.07 -0.82
N LEU A 23 10.10 1.08 -1.55
CA LEU A 23 9.50 -0.10 -0.93
C LEU A 23 10.51 -1.25 -0.98
N LEU A 24 10.89 -1.74 0.18
CA LEU A 24 11.82 -2.85 0.34
C LEU A 24 11.03 -4.12 0.64
N PHE A 25 11.08 -5.07 -0.28
CA PHE A 25 10.40 -6.36 -0.17
C PHE A 25 11.39 -7.45 0.18
N ASP A 26 10.95 -8.45 0.95
CA ASP A 26 11.70 -9.68 1.10
C ASP A 26 11.91 -10.34 -0.25
N ARG A 27 13.11 -10.87 -0.49
CA ARG A 27 13.48 -11.47 -1.78
C ARG A 27 12.53 -12.60 -2.21
N ASN A 28 11.91 -13.30 -1.27
CA ASN A 28 11.03 -14.42 -1.55
C ASN A 28 9.54 -14.02 -1.63
N GLU A 29 9.21 -12.73 -1.46
CA GLU A 29 7.84 -12.23 -1.57
C GLU A 29 7.28 -12.50 -2.99
N PRO A 30 6.13 -13.21 -3.11
CA PRO A 30 5.52 -13.50 -4.40
C PRO A 30 4.68 -12.35 -4.95
N PHE A 31 4.18 -11.44 -4.10
CA PHE A 31 3.21 -10.41 -4.51
C PHE A 31 3.76 -9.00 -4.36
N TYR A 32 3.56 -8.20 -5.42
CA TYR A 32 4.02 -6.82 -5.51
C TYR A 32 2.84 -5.90 -5.84
N PRO A 33 2.95 -4.59 -5.54
CA PRO A 33 1.90 -3.64 -5.87
C PRO A 33 1.59 -3.64 -7.37
N VAL A 34 0.31 -3.48 -7.67
CA VAL A 34 -0.19 -3.47 -9.06
C VAL A 34 -0.61 -2.07 -9.49
N ARG A 35 -1.06 -1.26 -8.53
CA ARG A 35 -1.45 0.14 -8.73
C ARG A 35 -1.19 0.96 -7.48
N PHE A 36 -0.99 2.26 -7.69
CA PHE A 36 -0.89 3.27 -6.66
C PHE A 36 -1.95 4.33 -6.90
N GLY A 37 -2.94 4.41 -6.02
CA GLY A 37 -3.93 5.47 -5.99
C GLY A 37 -3.32 6.68 -5.29
N VAL A 38 -3.16 7.77 -6.02
CA VAL A 38 -2.52 8.99 -5.53
C VAL A 38 -3.58 10.03 -5.20
N THR A 39 -3.42 10.67 -4.04
CA THR A 39 -4.13 11.90 -3.68
C THR A 39 -3.13 12.94 -3.20
N VAL A 40 -3.21 14.17 -3.70
CA VAL A 40 -2.38 15.29 -3.23
C VAL A 40 -3.25 16.28 -2.47
N LEU A 41 -3.02 16.38 -1.16
CA LEU A 41 -3.74 17.32 -0.29
C LEU A 41 -2.85 18.54 -0.03
N ARG A 42 -3.37 19.74 -0.35
CA ARG A 42 -2.71 21.04 -0.05
C ARG A 42 -3.36 21.77 1.12
N GLU A 43 -4.45 21.21 1.64
CA GLU A 43 -5.17 21.69 2.80
C GLU A 43 -5.53 20.51 3.70
N ASP A 44 -5.81 20.82 4.95
CA ASP A 44 -6.34 19.88 5.93
C ASP A 44 -7.58 19.15 5.41
N GLY A 45 -7.58 17.82 5.43
CA GLY A 45 -8.64 17.04 4.81
C GLY A 45 -8.72 15.61 5.31
N ALA A 46 -9.83 14.94 5.01
CA ALA A 46 -9.93 13.50 5.21
C ALA A 46 -9.06 12.78 4.17
N SER A 47 -8.39 11.69 4.57
CA SER A 47 -7.89 10.73 3.58
C SER A 47 -9.10 10.10 2.88
N PRO A 48 -9.09 9.98 1.54
CA PRO A 48 -10.20 9.40 0.81
C PRO A 48 -10.19 7.86 0.84
N SER A 49 -9.08 7.23 1.24
CA SER A 49 -8.89 5.78 1.20
C SER A 49 -8.62 5.14 2.57
N PHE A 50 -8.36 5.95 3.61
CA PHE A 50 -8.10 5.50 4.97
C PHE A 50 -8.90 6.34 5.98
N PRO A 51 -9.50 5.75 7.05
CA PRO A 51 -10.36 6.45 7.99
C PRO A 51 -9.57 7.36 8.96
N ARG A 52 -8.99 8.44 8.42
CA ARG A 52 -8.20 9.43 9.18
C ARG A 52 -8.32 10.83 8.57
N ARG A 53 -7.90 11.83 9.35
CA ARG A 53 -7.72 13.21 8.88
C ARG A 53 -6.22 13.52 8.74
N LEU A 54 -5.83 14.06 7.60
CA LEU A 54 -4.47 14.53 7.31
C LEU A 54 -4.37 16.02 7.63
N LYS A 55 -3.30 16.39 8.33
CA LYS A 55 -3.03 17.77 8.73
C LYS A 55 -1.91 18.34 7.88
N VAL A 56 -2.28 19.19 6.92
CA VAL A 56 -1.37 20.00 6.10
C VAL A 56 -1.03 21.30 6.82
N SER A 57 -1.94 21.87 7.62
CA SER A 57 -1.79 23.16 8.31
C SER A 57 -0.82 23.10 9.51
N ARG A 58 0.29 22.39 9.36
CA ARG A 58 1.43 22.38 10.27
C ARG A 58 2.39 23.49 9.80
N PRO A 59 3.13 24.15 10.72
CA PRO A 59 4.25 24.98 10.31
C PRO A 59 5.13 24.18 9.34
N ASP A 60 5.49 24.81 8.22
CA ASP A 60 6.44 24.29 7.24
C ASP A 60 5.98 23.11 6.37
N VAL A 61 4.70 22.73 6.35
CA VAL A 61 4.15 21.71 5.43
C VAL A 61 3.31 22.36 4.34
N ALA A 62 3.62 22.09 3.08
CA ALA A 62 2.92 22.62 1.91
C ALA A 62 1.92 21.62 1.32
N ALA A 63 2.18 20.32 1.42
CA ALA A 63 1.29 19.30 0.90
C ALA A 63 1.49 17.93 1.58
N VAL A 64 0.52 17.04 1.42
CA VAL A 64 0.67 15.59 1.65
C VAL A 64 0.41 14.86 0.35
N VAL A 65 1.30 13.95 -0.01
CA VAL A 65 1.03 12.95 -1.04
C VAL A 65 0.66 11.65 -0.33
N GLU A 66 -0.56 11.20 -0.57
CA GLU A 66 -1.07 9.92 -0.15
C GLU A 66 -0.93 8.91 -1.29
N TYR A 67 -0.33 7.77 -0.97
CA TYR A 67 -0.23 6.61 -1.85
C TYR A 67 -1.07 5.48 -1.25
N ALA A 68 -2.22 5.19 -1.84
CA ALA A 68 -2.97 3.97 -1.60
C ALA A 68 -2.39 2.86 -2.49
N ILE A 69 -1.68 1.92 -1.87
CA ILE A 69 -0.88 0.87 -2.50
C ILE A 69 -1.72 -0.39 -2.61
N TYR A 70 -2.11 -0.72 -3.83
CA TYR A 70 -2.99 -1.86 -4.08
C TYR A 70 -2.22 -3.10 -4.52
N TYR A 71 -2.57 -4.23 -3.91
CA TYR A 71 -2.11 -5.56 -4.26
C TYR A 71 -3.31 -6.41 -4.67
N ASP A 72 -3.14 -7.22 -5.72
CA ASP A 72 -4.17 -8.22 -6.05
C ASP A 72 -4.27 -9.25 -4.89
N TYR A 73 -3.16 -9.55 -4.21
CA TYR A 73 -3.09 -10.51 -3.11
C TYR A 73 -2.10 -10.04 -2.05
N ASP A 74 -2.39 -10.37 -0.80
CA ASP A 74 -1.35 -10.75 0.16
C ASP A 74 -1.35 -12.28 0.30
N ILE A 75 -0.46 -12.87 1.11
CA ILE A 75 -0.41 -14.33 1.24
C ILE A 75 -1.63 -14.92 1.95
N GLN A 76 -2.38 -14.13 2.71
CA GLN A 76 -3.51 -14.58 3.53
C GLN A 76 -4.87 -14.38 2.85
N HIS A 77 -5.00 -13.37 2.00
CA HIS A 77 -6.24 -13.04 1.33
C HIS A 77 -6.04 -12.43 -0.08
N LEU A 78 -7.09 -12.59 -0.89
CA LEU A 78 -7.28 -11.81 -2.11
C LEU A 78 -7.65 -10.39 -1.73
N TYR A 79 -7.14 -9.43 -2.50
CA TYR A 79 -7.20 -7.98 -2.28
C TYR A 79 -6.40 -7.53 -1.05
N ASP A 80 -5.55 -6.53 -1.23
CA ASP A 80 -5.00 -5.77 -0.10
C ASP A 80 -4.79 -4.29 -0.46
N LEU A 81 -4.87 -3.42 0.54
CA LEU A 81 -4.72 -1.97 0.39
C LEU A 81 -3.96 -1.34 1.57
N GLU A 82 -2.72 -0.99 1.30
CA GLU A 82 -1.82 -0.33 2.25
C GLU A 82 -1.59 1.14 1.86
N HIS A 83 -0.97 1.93 2.71
CA HIS A 83 -0.90 3.38 2.59
C HIS A 83 0.46 3.93 3.02
N VAL A 84 0.94 4.92 2.26
CA VAL A 84 2.03 5.80 2.68
C VAL A 84 1.61 7.24 2.52
N TRP A 85 1.89 8.07 3.52
CA TRP A 85 1.67 9.52 3.49
C TRP A 85 3.01 10.23 3.60
N VAL A 86 3.37 10.96 2.54
CA VAL A 86 4.59 11.77 2.50
C VAL A 86 4.20 13.23 2.64
N TYR A 87 4.62 13.85 3.74
CA TYR A 87 4.37 15.26 3.99
C TYR A 87 5.53 16.07 3.43
N ILE A 88 5.22 16.96 2.49
CA ILE A 88 6.17 17.79 1.76
C ILE A 88 6.25 19.15 2.45
N GLY A 89 7.45 19.57 2.79
CA GLY A 89 7.72 20.85 3.40
C GLY A 89 7.66 22.00 2.39
N SER A 90 7.47 23.23 2.88
CA SER A 90 7.41 24.44 2.02
C SER A 90 8.71 24.71 1.24
N ASN A 91 9.83 24.12 1.67
CA ASN A 91 11.12 24.16 0.99
C ASN A 91 11.32 23.00 -0.01
N GLY A 92 10.33 22.12 -0.18
CA GLY A 92 10.42 20.92 -1.02
C GLY A 92 11.08 19.71 -0.34
N GLU A 93 11.54 19.80 0.91
CA GLU A 93 12.04 18.63 1.63
C GLU A 93 10.91 17.74 2.15
N VAL A 94 11.19 16.47 2.46
CA VAL A 94 10.23 15.58 3.13
C VAL A 94 10.15 15.96 4.60
N ALA A 95 9.11 16.69 5.00
CA ALA A 95 8.90 17.09 6.40
C ALA A 95 8.65 15.87 7.30
N ASP A 96 7.92 14.88 6.80
CA ASP A 96 7.49 13.72 7.59
C ASP A 96 7.01 12.58 6.69
N VAL A 97 7.02 11.34 7.21
CA VAL A 97 6.42 10.18 6.55
C VAL A 97 5.68 9.33 7.56
N GLU A 98 4.51 8.84 7.15
CA GLU A 98 3.71 7.86 7.88
C GLU A 98 3.34 6.71 6.94
N ALA A 99 3.17 5.52 7.49
CA ALA A 99 2.79 4.35 6.71
C ALA A 99 1.82 3.46 7.49
N SER A 100 0.91 2.79 6.79
CA SER A 100 -0.07 1.90 7.43
C SER A 100 0.57 0.64 7.98
N PHE A 101 -0.08 0.10 9.01
CA PHE A 101 0.36 -1.09 9.71
C PHE A 101 -0.87 -1.75 10.37
N HIS A 102 -1.44 -2.78 9.74
CA HIS A 102 -2.60 -3.55 10.23
C HIS A 102 -3.78 -2.69 10.73
N GLY A 103 -4.29 -1.83 9.84
CA GLY A 103 -5.41 -0.93 10.15
C GLY A 103 -5.07 0.25 11.08
N LYS A 104 -3.80 0.36 11.49
CA LYS A 104 -3.21 1.55 12.14
C LYS A 104 -2.18 2.17 11.20
N TYR A 105 -1.40 3.11 11.72
CA TYR A 105 -0.25 3.67 11.01
C TYR A 105 0.87 4.02 12.00
N LEU A 106 2.09 4.00 11.50
CA LEU A 106 3.31 4.32 12.23
C LEU A 106 4.05 5.49 11.56
N LYS A 107 5.05 6.04 12.26
CA LYS A 107 6.04 6.90 11.62
C LYS A 107 6.86 6.08 10.64
N GLY A 108 6.92 6.52 9.40
CA GLY A 108 7.76 5.94 8.35
C GLY A 108 9.13 6.61 8.23
N LEU A 109 9.33 7.77 8.86
CA LEU A 109 10.61 8.48 8.87
C LEU A 109 11.35 8.23 10.20
N LEU A 110 12.55 7.65 10.13
CA LEU A 110 13.37 7.42 11.32
C LEU A 110 13.87 8.73 11.93
N ARG A 111 14.10 8.71 13.25
CA ARG A 111 14.83 9.78 13.91
C ARG A 111 16.22 9.92 13.28
N GLY A 112 16.60 11.14 12.92
CA GLY A 112 17.84 11.40 12.18
C GLY A 112 17.73 11.18 10.67
N ARG A 113 16.54 10.83 10.15
CA ARG A 113 16.26 10.69 8.71
C ARG A 113 17.17 9.70 7.98
N THR A 114 17.68 8.67 8.68
CA THR A 114 18.65 7.71 8.13
C THR A 114 18.08 6.84 7.01
N ASN A 115 16.75 6.68 6.95
CA ASN A 115 16.05 6.01 5.87
C ASN A 115 15.51 6.96 4.79
N LEU A 116 15.98 8.21 4.72
CA LEU A 116 15.62 9.17 3.68
C LEU A 116 16.82 9.43 2.77
N SER A 117 16.63 9.24 1.47
CA SER A 117 17.57 9.65 0.44
C SER A 117 16.90 10.66 -0.49
N ASN A 118 17.35 11.91 -0.44
CA ASN A 118 16.68 13.05 -1.08
C ASN A 118 15.20 13.15 -0.64
N THR A 119 14.28 12.90 -1.56
CA THR A 119 12.82 12.93 -1.34
C THR A 119 12.21 11.55 -1.14
N ARG A 120 13.03 10.49 -1.10
CA ARG A 120 12.56 9.10 -1.10
C ARG A 120 12.88 8.43 0.24
N THR A 121 11.83 8.13 0.99
CA THR A 121 11.94 7.37 2.24
C THR A 121 11.85 5.88 1.98
N SER A 122 12.81 5.12 2.49
CA SER A 122 12.88 3.66 2.46
C SER A 122 12.02 3.04 3.56
N LEU A 123 11.07 2.20 3.17
CA LEU A 123 10.15 1.46 4.04
C LEU A 123 10.21 -0.02 3.69
N TYR A 124 10.28 -0.85 4.72
CA TYR A 124 10.17 -2.30 4.60
C TYR A 124 8.70 -2.69 4.54
N VAL A 125 8.42 -3.68 3.71
CA VAL A 125 7.09 -4.26 3.55
C VAL A 125 7.08 -5.62 4.23
N GLN A 126 6.09 -5.86 5.09
CA GLN A 126 5.96 -7.11 5.81
C GLN A 126 5.77 -8.27 4.81
N PRO A 127 6.59 -9.32 4.91
CA PRO A 127 6.40 -10.54 4.13
C PRO A 127 4.99 -11.12 4.31
N GLY A 128 4.27 -11.27 3.21
CA GLY A 128 2.96 -11.90 3.13
C GLY A 128 1.75 -11.13 3.65
N LYS A 129 1.88 -10.11 4.48
CA LYS A 129 0.73 -9.28 4.96
C LYS A 129 0.81 -7.80 4.58
N HIS A 130 1.95 -7.37 4.04
CA HIS A 130 2.22 -6.05 3.45
C HIS A 130 2.11 -4.78 4.32
N ALA A 131 1.99 -4.88 5.65
CA ALA A 131 2.19 -3.72 6.54
C ALA A 131 3.57 -3.04 6.34
N LEU A 132 3.66 -1.73 6.56
CA LEU A 132 4.87 -0.95 6.29
C LEU A 132 5.57 -0.46 7.56
N SER A 133 6.90 -0.59 7.60
CA SER A 133 7.71 -0.15 8.73
C SER A 133 9.05 0.44 8.26
N PRO A 134 9.60 1.46 8.93
CA PRO A 134 10.99 1.88 8.68
C PRO A 134 12.04 0.87 9.18
N LEU A 135 11.63 -0.15 9.95
CA LEU A 135 12.48 -1.16 10.57
C LEU A 135 11.88 -2.56 10.35
N PRO A 136 12.58 -3.50 9.70
CA PRO A 136 12.05 -4.84 9.43
C PRO A 136 11.91 -5.69 10.69
N GLU A 137 12.70 -5.40 11.74
CA GLU A 137 12.70 -6.15 13.00
C GLU A 137 11.33 -6.08 13.71
N VAL A 138 10.54 -5.04 13.43
CA VAL A 138 9.18 -4.89 13.97
C VAL A 138 8.28 -6.04 13.53
N PHE A 139 8.47 -6.59 12.33
CA PHE A 139 7.62 -7.66 11.82
C PHE A 139 7.83 -8.99 12.55
N GLU A 140 9.06 -9.28 12.96
CA GLU A 140 9.40 -10.51 13.70
C GLU A 140 8.80 -10.52 15.11
N LEU A 141 8.39 -9.36 15.62
CA LEU A 141 7.68 -9.23 16.91
C LEU A 141 6.18 -9.53 16.80
N LEU A 142 5.64 -9.70 15.59
CA LEU A 142 4.23 -9.94 15.37
C LEU A 142 3.87 -11.41 15.61
N PRO A 143 2.77 -11.69 16.33
CA PRO A 143 2.24 -13.04 16.44
C PRO A 143 1.96 -13.64 15.06
N GLY A 144 2.41 -14.88 14.84
CA GLY A 144 2.15 -15.59 13.59
C GLY A 144 2.96 -15.11 12.39
N PHE A 145 4.04 -14.33 12.58
CA PHE A 145 4.92 -13.86 11.50
C PHE A 145 5.37 -14.99 10.55
N ALA A 146 5.81 -16.14 11.08
CA ALA A 146 6.18 -17.29 10.26
C ALA A 146 4.97 -18.05 9.70
N ALA A 147 3.87 -18.10 10.46
CA ALA A 147 2.68 -18.86 10.13
C ALA A 147 1.92 -18.25 8.94
N CYS A 148 1.89 -16.92 8.82
CA CYS A 148 1.11 -16.23 7.79
C CYS A 148 1.58 -16.63 6.38
N THR A 149 2.89 -16.77 6.15
CA THR A 149 3.43 -17.17 4.83
C THR A 149 3.45 -18.69 4.59
N GLN A 150 2.95 -19.47 5.55
CA GLN A 150 2.98 -20.94 5.57
C GLN A 150 1.57 -21.50 5.80
N GLU A 151 1.30 -22.13 6.95
CA GLU A 151 0.04 -22.82 7.24
C GLU A 151 -1.19 -21.92 7.14
N ALA A 152 -1.04 -20.63 7.45
CA ALA A 152 -2.12 -19.64 7.42
C ALA A 152 -2.23 -18.89 6.09
N ALA A 153 -1.51 -19.33 5.04
CA ALA A 153 -1.70 -18.79 3.70
C ALA A 153 -3.13 -19.05 3.20
N GLY A 154 -3.76 -18.01 2.69
CA GLY A 154 -5.15 -18.05 2.25
C GLY A 154 -6.18 -18.28 3.36
N ALA A 155 -5.81 -18.14 4.64
CA ALA A 155 -6.72 -18.40 5.75
C ALA A 155 -7.94 -17.47 5.76
N ASP A 156 -7.82 -16.30 5.14
CA ASP A 156 -8.77 -15.20 5.23
C ASP A 156 -9.63 -15.05 3.97
N GLY A 157 -9.38 -15.83 2.91
CA GLY A 157 -10.21 -15.84 1.71
C GLY A 157 -10.20 -14.49 0.98
N LEU A 158 -11.37 -13.93 0.65
CA LEU A 158 -11.49 -12.57 0.14
C LEU A 158 -11.88 -11.61 1.27
N ILE A 159 -10.96 -10.73 1.65
CA ILE A 159 -11.21 -9.61 2.57
C ILE A 159 -11.30 -8.31 1.77
N TYR A 160 -12.18 -7.40 2.17
CA TYR A 160 -12.22 -6.04 1.62
C TYR A 160 -12.71 -5.04 2.66
N GLY A 161 -12.26 -3.79 2.54
CA GLY A 161 -12.67 -2.70 3.43
C GLY A 161 -14.13 -2.29 3.25
N ASP A 162 -14.67 -1.59 4.25
CA ASP A 162 -16.07 -1.14 4.28
C ASP A 162 -16.47 -0.27 3.07
N CYS A 163 -15.51 0.47 2.48
CA CYS A 163 -15.74 1.27 1.29
C CYS A 163 -16.10 0.45 0.03
N PHE A 164 -15.82 -0.86 0.03
CA PHE A 164 -16.20 -1.78 -1.05
C PHE A 164 -17.43 -2.62 -0.73
N ARG A 165 -18.07 -2.39 0.42
CA ARG A 165 -19.30 -3.09 0.80
C ARG A 165 -20.40 -2.81 -0.24
N GLY A 166 -20.99 -3.88 -0.78
CA GLY A 166 -22.00 -3.81 -1.85
C GLY A 166 -21.42 -3.76 -3.27
N LEU A 167 -20.11 -3.57 -3.42
CA LEU A 167 -19.39 -3.72 -4.71
C LEU A 167 -18.68 -5.07 -4.82
N LEU A 168 -18.26 -5.60 -3.66
CA LEU A 168 -17.66 -6.91 -3.49
C LEU A 168 -18.49 -7.73 -2.50
N ALA A 169 -18.45 -9.05 -2.69
CA ALA A 169 -19.06 -10.04 -1.84
C ALA A 169 -18.14 -11.26 -1.82
N SER A 170 -18.05 -11.93 -0.67
CA SER A 170 -17.44 -13.26 -0.57
C SER A 170 -18.45 -14.25 0.00
N ASP A 171 -18.22 -15.52 -0.30
CA ASP A 171 -18.89 -16.68 0.27
C ASP A 171 -17.87 -17.80 0.51
N GLU A 172 -18.30 -18.87 1.18
CA GLU A 172 -17.42 -19.99 1.53
C GLU A 172 -16.75 -20.64 0.30
N ALA A 173 -17.45 -20.67 -0.85
CA ALA A 173 -16.89 -21.22 -2.07
C ALA A 173 -15.76 -20.33 -2.64
N THR A 174 -15.97 -19.02 -2.59
CA THR A 174 -14.99 -17.98 -2.96
C THR A 174 -13.76 -18.06 -2.07
N ASP A 175 -13.97 -18.09 -0.75
CA ASP A 175 -12.88 -18.15 0.23
C ASP A 175 -12.05 -19.44 0.07
N GLN A 176 -12.71 -20.58 -0.19
CA GLN A 176 -12.00 -21.83 -0.47
C GLN A 176 -11.17 -21.80 -1.75
N LYS A 177 -11.65 -21.15 -2.82
CA LYS A 177 -10.86 -20.98 -4.05
C LYS A 177 -9.61 -20.16 -3.81
N VAL A 178 -9.78 -19.00 -3.18
CA VAL A 178 -8.67 -18.11 -2.80
C VAL A 178 -7.67 -18.85 -1.92
N ARG A 179 -8.17 -19.58 -0.91
CA ARG A 179 -7.33 -20.38 -0.03
C ARG A 179 -6.49 -21.41 -0.76
N ARG A 180 -7.09 -22.19 -1.65
CA ARG A 180 -6.37 -23.21 -2.43
C ARG A 180 -5.25 -22.60 -3.26
N TYR A 181 -5.51 -21.46 -3.91
CA TYR A 181 -4.50 -20.77 -4.69
C TYR A 181 -3.36 -20.25 -3.82
N LEU A 182 -3.66 -19.51 -2.76
CA LEU A 182 -2.62 -18.92 -1.88
C LEU A 182 -1.78 -19.97 -1.15
N GLN A 183 -2.33 -21.15 -0.87
CA GLN A 183 -1.55 -22.28 -0.37
C GLN A 183 -0.46 -22.76 -1.34
N THR A 184 -0.62 -22.55 -2.66
CA THR A 184 0.43 -22.82 -3.66
C THR A 184 1.51 -21.73 -3.71
N CYS A 185 1.23 -20.56 -3.14
CA CYS A 185 2.12 -19.40 -3.12
C CYS A 185 2.94 -19.28 -1.83
N ARG A 186 2.82 -20.22 -0.90
CA ARG A 186 3.54 -20.23 0.38
C ARG A 186 5.04 -20.09 0.19
N PHE A 187 5.67 -19.38 1.10
CA PHE A 187 7.10 -19.13 1.06
C PHE A 187 7.69 -18.95 2.46
N THR A 188 9.00 -19.15 2.58
CA THR A 188 9.75 -18.83 3.79
C THR A 188 10.42 -17.47 3.58
N PRO A 189 10.13 -16.45 4.41
CA PRO A 189 10.81 -15.17 4.33
C PRO A 189 12.32 -15.36 4.42
N SER A 190 13.06 -14.66 3.56
CA SER A 190 14.52 -14.75 3.53
C SER A 190 15.21 -13.86 4.57
N GLY A 191 14.52 -12.82 5.05
CA GLY A 191 15.09 -11.73 5.83
C GLY A 191 15.97 -10.77 5.00
N VAL A 192 16.13 -11.04 3.70
CA VAL A 192 16.93 -10.24 2.78
C VAL A 192 16.01 -9.36 1.96
N TYR A 193 16.09 -8.06 2.21
CA TYR A 193 15.24 -7.08 1.55
C TYR A 193 15.90 -6.44 0.34
N ARG A 194 15.10 -6.17 -0.70
CA ARG A 194 15.52 -5.44 -1.90
C ARG A 194 14.53 -4.35 -2.22
N ILE A 195 15.05 -3.21 -2.66
CA ILE A 195 14.21 -2.14 -3.18
C ILE A 195 13.51 -2.60 -4.46
N TRP A 196 12.21 -2.34 -4.53
CA TRP A 196 11.44 -2.51 -5.74
C TRP A 196 11.42 -1.20 -6.51
N GLU A 197 12.04 -1.18 -7.69
CA GLU A 197 12.17 0.01 -8.52
C GLU A 197 10.90 0.24 -9.33
N TYR A 198 10.00 1.09 -8.84
CA TYR A 198 8.70 1.34 -9.47
C TYR A 198 8.42 2.82 -9.80
N ALA A 199 9.16 3.77 -9.24
CA ALA A 199 8.80 5.18 -9.34
C ALA A 199 8.92 5.79 -10.75
N HIS A 200 9.66 5.14 -11.66
CA HIS A 200 9.74 5.52 -13.07
C HIS A 200 8.59 4.95 -13.92
N ARG A 201 7.74 4.10 -13.35
CA ARG A 201 6.64 3.43 -14.03
C ARG A 201 5.37 4.25 -13.91
N ASP A 202 5.25 5.26 -14.77
CA ASP A 202 4.12 6.18 -14.77
C ASP A 202 2.76 5.47 -14.85
N ASP A 203 2.69 4.29 -15.48
CA ASP A 203 1.46 3.49 -15.62
C ASP A 203 0.93 2.92 -14.30
N LEU A 204 1.76 2.86 -13.25
CA LEU A 204 1.36 2.39 -11.93
C LEU A 204 0.62 3.46 -11.12
N PHE A 205 0.88 4.73 -11.39
CA PHE A 205 0.27 5.84 -10.65
C PHE A 205 -1.06 6.25 -11.29
N VAL A 206 -2.13 6.18 -10.54
CA VAL A 206 -3.47 6.65 -10.95
C VAL A 206 -4.03 7.53 -9.84
N SER A 207 -5.11 8.26 -10.07
CA SER A 207 -5.81 8.88 -8.95
C SER A 207 -6.40 7.81 -8.02
N TRP A 208 -6.71 8.18 -6.78
CA TRP A 208 -7.53 7.32 -5.92
C TRP A 208 -8.87 6.95 -6.56
N ASN A 209 -9.57 7.89 -7.20
CA ASN A 209 -10.89 7.63 -7.80
C ASN A 209 -10.82 6.62 -8.94
N GLU A 210 -9.76 6.65 -9.74
CA GLU A 210 -9.49 5.64 -10.77
C GLU A 210 -9.23 4.27 -10.13
N LEU A 211 -8.31 4.20 -9.15
CA LEU A 211 -8.01 2.94 -8.46
C LEU A 211 -9.25 2.34 -7.78
N PHE A 212 -10.03 3.16 -7.08
CA PHE A 212 -11.26 2.74 -6.42
C PHE A 212 -12.25 2.09 -7.41
N ALA A 213 -12.36 2.62 -8.63
CA ALA A 213 -13.19 2.04 -9.67
C ALA A 213 -12.59 0.76 -10.28
N GLU A 214 -11.26 0.65 -10.35
CA GLU A 214 -10.54 -0.52 -10.88
C GLU A 214 -10.60 -1.73 -9.94
N ILE A 215 -10.48 -1.50 -8.63
CA ILE A 215 -10.37 -2.56 -7.61
C ILE A 215 -11.44 -3.65 -7.76
N PRO A 216 -12.76 -3.34 -7.78
CA PRO A 216 -13.76 -4.39 -7.86
C PRO A 216 -13.70 -5.20 -9.16
N VAL A 217 -13.28 -4.57 -10.26
CA VAL A 217 -13.11 -5.25 -11.56
C VAL A 217 -11.94 -6.21 -11.51
N ARG A 218 -10.83 -5.80 -10.89
CA ARG A 218 -9.63 -6.63 -10.72
C ARG A 218 -9.90 -7.84 -9.84
N VAL A 219 -10.53 -7.63 -8.68
CA VAL A 219 -10.91 -8.72 -7.77
C VAL A 219 -11.78 -9.76 -8.48
N ARG A 220 -12.80 -9.34 -9.23
CA ARG A 220 -13.65 -10.27 -10.01
C ARG A 220 -12.85 -11.05 -11.05
N LYS A 221 -11.96 -10.37 -11.78
CA LYS A 221 -11.10 -11.00 -12.78
C LYS A 221 -10.17 -12.04 -12.16
N GLU A 222 -9.61 -11.75 -10.99
CA GLU A 222 -8.81 -12.71 -10.25
C GLU A 222 -9.64 -13.91 -9.80
N LEU A 223 -10.85 -13.71 -9.27
CA LEU A 223 -11.75 -14.80 -8.91
C LEU A 223 -12.18 -15.68 -10.09
N GLU A 224 -12.33 -15.11 -11.29
CA GLU A 224 -12.61 -15.86 -12.52
C GLU A 224 -11.42 -16.74 -12.95
N ARG A 225 -10.20 -16.32 -12.60
CA ARG A 225 -8.95 -17.04 -12.90
C ARG A 225 -8.72 -18.23 -11.94
N LEU A 226 -9.29 -18.21 -10.72
CA LEU A 226 -9.15 -19.24 -9.67
C LEU A 226 -10.16 -20.39 -9.81
#